data_AF-A0A9D7EGM1-F1
#
_entry.id   AF-A0A9D7EGM1-F1
#
_cell.length_a   1.000
_cell.length_b   1.000
_cell.length_c   1.000
_cell.angle_alpha   90.00
_cell.angle_beta   90.00
_cell.angle_gamma   90.00
#
_symmetry.space_group_name_H-M   'P 1'
#
loop_
_entity.id
_entity.type
_entity.pdbx_description
1 polymer ?
#
loop_
_entity_poly.entity_id
_entity_poly.type
_entity_poly.pdbx_seq_one_letter_code
_entity_poly.pdbx_strand_id
1 'polypeptide(L)'
;MNSESAVVGQAKFGLVIPPGHSAITSIHVRQRKDSSGQRIAVIGAVQVDQASVDHIRDIIIPVIDRVCQPLGINPSDYEMSVKGISAAALHGLDFTVSGHSLDLAFLMAALSVTLNFPIPEDTVFTGQVATVDGHFLPVKGIPEKLNAASTDPSIKRFIFAGVDADASAKQLSPGETDKVRRAVIEYQDRLDIIAVRDISELLPLVASEEELSLASLRSGYFEGESGNPTFGSPVEKATMHLVQGNDLRFWTAEEGSLLKSDFKKARELFHVFVEYFAGIRAYPSGFGDRLSQLIASMPPYTKRKPGIWPLVEMKDCLSLSQLAAESDYPDVRSLYRASFGDTGRPSPGVEPEAPSKIAGTVTTALLKHLIDELSAESIARNLLLPIDTARAGYVSDRVTVEILRSS
;
A
#
# COMPACT_ATOMS: atom_id res chain seq x y z
N MET A 1 18.36 4.05 1.24
CA MET A 1 17.38 2.93 1.22
C MET A 1 17.17 2.60 -0.23
N ASN A 2 17.55 1.40 -0.67
CA ASN A 2 17.24 0.97 -2.02
C ASN A 2 15.72 0.93 -2.13
N SER A 3 15.15 1.68 -3.08
CA SER A 3 13.73 1.55 -3.40
C SER A 3 13.46 0.09 -3.68
N GLU A 4 12.61 -0.54 -2.87
CA GLU A 4 12.04 -1.84 -3.23
C GLU A 4 11.43 -1.69 -4.61
N SER A 5 11.90 -2.51 -5.56
CA SER A 5 11.38 -2.44 -6.91
C SER A 5 9.93 -2.89 -6.86
N ALA A 6 9.04 -2.04 -7.36
CA ALA A 6 7.61 -2.29 -7.42
C ALA A 6 7.16 -2.13 -8.87
N VAL A 7 6.33 -3.05 -9.35
CA VAL A 7 5.97 -3.14 -10.77
C VAL A 7 4.47 -3.29 -10.94
N VAL A 8 3.90 -2.56 -11.89
CA VAL A 8 2.48 -2.67 -12.25
C VAL A 8 2.25 -3.93 -13.08
N GLY A 9 1.24 -4.72 -12.69
CA GLY A 9 0.80 -5.90 -13.42
C GLY A 9 1.73 -7.11 -13.32
N GLN A 10 2.62 -7.13 -12.33
CA GLN A 10 3.51 -8.26 -12.09
C GLN A 10 3.38 -8.73 -10.65
N ALA A 11 3.13 -10.01 -10.45
CA ALA A 11 3.07 -10.62 -9.12
C ALA A 11 3.84 -11.94 -9.10
N LYS A 12 4.45 -12.29 -7.97
CA LYS A 12 5.12 -13.58 -7.80
C LYS A 12 4.21 -14.57 -7.09
N PHE A 13 4.34 -15.85 -7.42
CA PHE A 13 3.66 -16.94 -6.73
C PHE A 13 4.56 -18.16 -6.55
N GLY A 14 4.24 -18.96 -5.54
CA GLY A 14 4.91 -20.22 -5.28
C GLY A 14 4.25 -21.38 -6.01
N LEU A 15 5.06 -22.20 -6.66
CA LEU A 15 4.62 -23.38 -7.40
C LEU A 15 5.28 -24.64 -6.83
N VAL A 16 4.55 -25.75 -6.82
CA VAL A 16 5.06 -27.07 -6.43
C VAL A 16 5.02 -27.99 -7.65
N ILE A 17 6.18 -28.48 -8.03
CA ILE A 17 6.44 -29.37 -9.16
C ILE A 17 6.66 -30.80 -8.61
N PRO A 18 5.82 -31.77 -8.98
CA PRO A 18 6.03 -33.17 -8.60
C PRO A 18 7.42 -33.68 -9.04
N PRO A 19 8.12 -34.49 -8.22
CA PRO A 19 7.66 -35.12 -6.99
C PRO A 19 7.90 -34.33 -5.68
N GLY A 20 8.13 -33.00 -5.72
CA GLY A 20 8.29 -32.20 -4.50
C GLY A 20 9.24 -31.01 -4.61
N HIS A 21 9.62 -30.60 -5.83
CA HIS A 21 10.37 -29.38 -6.03
C HIS A 21 9.43 -28.18 -5.91
N SER A 22 9.89 -27.09 -5.34
CA SER A 22 9.15 -25.83 -5.33
C SER A 22 9.97 -24.72 -5.95
N ALA A 23 9.29 -23.79 -6.61
CA ALA A 23 9.92 -22.66 -7.26
C ALA A 23 9.05 -21.41 -7.09
N ILE A 24 9.70 -20.25 -7.03
CA ILE A 24 9.03 -18.95 -7.15
C ILE A 24 9.03 -18.56 -8.62
N THR A 25 7.85 -18.22 -9.12
CA THR A 25 7.63 -17.78 -10.50
C THR A 25 6.84 -16.48 -10.49
N SER A 26 6.74 -15.81 -11.64
CA SER A 26 6.07 -14.53 -11.78
C SER A 26 5.01 -14.62 -12.85
N ILE A 27 3.87 -14.00 -12.60
CA ILE A 27 2.84 -13.73 -13.60
C ILE A 27 2.94 -12.26 -14.01
N HIS A 28 2.83 -12.02 -15.31
CA HIS A 28 2.64 -10.70 -15.87
C HIS A 28 1.25 -10.63 -16.51
N VAL A 29 0.47 -9.66 -16.07
CA VAL A 29 -0.85 -9.35 -16.59
C VAL A 29 -0.79 -8.01 -17.32
N ARG A 30 -1.53 -7.90 -18.43
CA ARG A 30 -1.74 -6.65 -19.16
C ARG A 30 -3.21 -6.52 -19.53
N GLN A 31 -3.69 -5.29 -19.62
CA GLN A 31 -5.00 -5.02 -20.20
C GLN A 31 -4.94 -5.17 -21.72
N ARG A 32 -5.93 -5.84 -22.28
CA ARG A 32 -6.11 -6.00 -23.73
C ARG A 32 -7.08 -4.95 -24.24
N LYS A 33 -6.74 -4.31 -25.35
CA LYS A 33 -7.60 -3.29 -26.00
C LYS A 33 -8.66 -3.92 -26.92
N ASP A 34 -8.42 -5.13 -27.39
CA ASP A 34 -9.27 -5.80 -28.36
C ASP A 34 -10.29 -6.71 -27.67
N SER A 35 -11.58 -6.43 -27.89
CA SER A 35 -12.68 -7.26 -27.38
C SER A 35 -12.92 -8.45 -28.31
N SER A 36 -12.19 -9.53 -28.11
CA SER A 36 -12.44 -10.80 -28.83
C SER A 36 -13.65 -11.58 -28.27
N GLY A 37 -14.30 -11.06 -27.22
CA GLY A 37 -15.30 -11.77 -26.42
C GLY A 37 -14.70 -12.68 -25.35
N GLN A 38 -13.38 -12.94 -25.38
CA GLN A 38 -12.68 -13.67 -24.32
C GLN A 38 -12.10 -12.71 -23.29
N ARG A 39 -12.57 -12.78 -22.04
CA ARG A 39 -12.10 -11.93 -20.93
C ARG A 39 -10.63 -12.15 -20.54
N ILE A 40 -10.06 -13.31 -20.90
CA ILE A 40 -8.65 -13.64 -20.62
C ILE A 40 -8.02 -14.40 -21.78
N ALA A 41 -6.78 -14.04 -22.12
CA ALA A 41 -5.91 -14.81 -23.01
C ALA A 41 -4.61 -15.18 -22.29
N VAL A 42 -4.21 -16.45 -22.39
CA VAL A 42 -2.92 -16.93 -21.89
C VAL A 42 -1.91 -16.89 -23.05
N ILE A 43 -0.80 -16.20 -22.86
CA ILE A 43 0.26 -16.05 -23.86
C ILE A 43 1.60 -16.53 -23.31
N GLY A 44 2.48 -17.00 -24.20
CA GLY A 44 3.83 -17.44 -23.87
C GLY A 44 4.01 -18.96 -23.92
N ALA A 45 5.19 -19.42 -23.49
CA ALA A 45 5.59 -20.82 -23.57
C ALA A 45 4.99 -21.70 -22.46
N VAL A 46 4.67 -21.10 -21.31
CA VAL A 46 4.10 -21.82 -20.17
C VAL A 46 2.61 -22.02 -20.41
N GLN A 47 2.16 -23.28 -20.41
CA GLN A 47 0.76 -23.61 -20.51
C GLN A 47 0.11 -23.48 -19.12
N VAL A 48 -1.12 -22.99 -19.08
CA VAL A 48 -1.94 -22.98 -17.86
C VAL A 48 -3.08 -23.95 -18.13
N ASP A 49 -3.35 -24.84 -17.17
CA ASP A 49 -4.42 -25.81 -17.35
C ASP A 49 -5.78 -25.11 -17.55
N GLN A 50 -6.63 -25.71 -18.38
CA GLN A 50 -7.91 -25.11 -18.75
C GLN A 50 -8.83 -24.86 -17.55
N ALA A 51 -8.80 -25.71 -16.53
CA ALA A 51 -9.63 -25.53 -15.34
C ALA A 51 -9.19 -24.30 -14.53
N SER A 52 -7.89 -24.02 -14.43
CA SER A 52 -7.40 -22.77 -13.84
C SER A 52 -7.81 -21.55 -14.67
N VAL A 53 -7.75 -21.64 -16.01
CA VAL A 53 -8.19 -20.54 -16.89
C VAL A 53 -9.69 -20.27 -16.74
N ASP A 54 -10.50 -21.31 -16.68
CA ASP A 54 -11.95 -21.20 -16.46
C ASP A 54 -12.25 -20.64 -15.07
N HIS A 55 -11.54 -21.06 -14.03
CA HIS A 55 -11.67 -20.49 -12.68
C HIS A 55 -11.32 -19.00 -12.63
N ILE A 56 -10.24 -18.58 -13.29
CA ILE A 56 -9.89 -17.16 -13.42
C ILE A 56 -11.03 -16.39 -14.09
N ARG A 57 -11.58 -16.93 -15.18
CA ARG A 57 -12.66 -16.31 -15.95
C ARG A 57 -13.96 -16.19 -15.15
N ASP A 58 -14.33 -17.24 -14.45
CA ASP A 58 -15.65 -17.39 -13.87
C ASP A 58 -15.73 -16.89 -12.42
N ILE A 59 -14.59 -16.79 -11.72
CA ILE A 59 -14.52 -16.34 -10.32
C ILE A 59 -13.68 -15.08 -10.17
N ILE A 60 -12.41 -15.10 -10.61
CA ILE A 60 -11.46 -14.02 -10.27
C ILE A 60 -11.74 -12.73 -11.03
N ILE A 61 -12.01 -12.80 -12.33
CA ILE A 61 -12.38 -11.62 -13.12
C ILE A 61 -13.65 -10.97 -12.60
N PRO A 62 -14.72 -11.71 -12.25
CA PRO A 62 -15.87 -11.12 -11.57
C PRO A 62 -15.56 -10.44 -10.24
N VAL A 63 -14.62 -10.94 -9.43
CA VAL A 63 -14.15 -10.24 -8.22
C VAL A 63 -13.53 -8.89 -8.59
N ILE A 64 -12.67 -8.86 -9.62
CA ILE A 64 -12.02 -7.63 -10.11
C ILE A 64 -13.07 -6.64 -10.61
N ASP A 65 -14.02 -7.10 -11.43
CA ASP A 65 -15.10 -6.27 -11.96
C ASP A 65 -15.94 -5.66 -10.83
N ARG A 66 -16.26 -6.43 -9.78
CA ARG A 66 -17.02 -5.94 -8.63
C ARG A 66 -16.24 -4.94 -7.75
N VAL A 67 -14.91 -5.05 -7.69
CA VAL A 67 -14.07 -4.01 -7.06
C VAL A 67 -14.03 -2.74 -7.92
N CYS A 68 -13.94 -2.88 -9.24
CA CYS A 68 -13.76 -1.76 -10.16
C CYS A 68 -15.05 -1.00 -10.45
N GLN A 69 -16.20 -1.68 -10.46
CA GLN A 69 -17.48 -1.09 -10.83
C GLN A 69 -17.88 0.11 -9.95
N PRO A 70 -17.81 0.05 -8.61
CA PRO A 70 -18.14 1.20 -7.77
C PRO A 70 -17.12 2.35 -7.90
N LEU A 71 -15.93 2.09 -8.44
CA LEU A 71 -14.91 3.09 -8.74
C LEU A 71 -15.14 3.79 -10.08
N GLY A 72 -16.19 3.42 -10.82
CA GLY A 72 -16.46 3.94 -12.17
C GLY A 72 -15.50 3.38 -13.23
N ILE A 73 -14.76 2.31 -12.94
CA ILE A 73 -13.81 1.71 -13.85
C ILE A 73 -14.50 0.59 -14.65
N ASN A 74 -14.40 0.69 -15.98
CA ASN A 74 -15.01 -0.30 -16.87
C ASN A 74 -14.31 -1.66 -16.77
N PRO A 75 -15.07 -2.77 -16.90
CA PRO A 75 -14.50 -4.11 -16.99
C PRO A 75 -13.43 -4.20 -18.06
N SER A 76 -12.33 -4.89 -17.74
CA SER A 76 -11.19 -5.06 -18.64
C SER A 76 -11.07 -6.50 -19.13
N ASP A 77 -10.48 -6.65 -20.31
CA ASP A 77 -9.96 -7.93 -20.81
C ASP A 77 -8.47 -8.02 -20.46
N TYR A 78 -7.99 -9.24 -20.16
CA TYR A 78 -6.62 -9.45 -19.70
C TYR A 78 -5.82 -10.38 -20.62
N GLU A 79 -4.54 -10.09 -20.77
CA GLU A 79 -3.53 -11.04 -21.25
C GLU A 79 -2.64 -11.42 -20.09
N MET A 80 -2.41 -12.73 -19.89
CA MET A 80 -1.50 -13.23 -18.86
C MET A 80 -0.35 -14.02 -19.48
N SER A 81 0.84 -13.85 -18.91
CA SER A 81 2.01 -14.68 -19.21
C SER A 81 2.73 -15.06 -17.92
N VAL A 82 3.28 -16.26 -17.87
CA VAL A 82 4.06 -16.74 -16.72
C VAL A 82 5.54 -16.76 -17.10
N LYS A 83 6.37 -16.09 -16.29
CA LYS A 83 7.83 -16.01 -16.46
C LYS A 83 8.57 -16.62 -15.27
N GLY A 84 9.83 -17.00 -15.51
CA GLY A 84 10.75 -17.42 -14.46
C GLY A 84 10.89 -18.93 -14.31
N ILE A 85 10.36 -19.72 -15.24
CA ILE A 85 10.61 -21.17 -15.26
C ILE A 85 11.90 -21.46 -16.05
N SER A 86 13.00 -20.81 -15.67
CA SER A 86 14.33 -21.07 -16.24
C SER A 86 14.73 -22.55 -16.08
N ALA A 87 14.16 -23.24 -15.09
CA ALA A 87 14.29 -24.68 -14.91
C ALA A 87 13.56 -25.52 -15.99
N ALA A 88 12.43 -25.06 -16.54
CA ALA A 88 11.72 -25.79 -17.60
C ALA A 88 12.43 -25.68 -18.95
N ALA A 89 13.04 -24.52 -19.23
CA ALA A 89 13.84 -24.32 -20.44
C ALA A 89 15.07 -25.24 -20.48
N LEU A 90 15.67 -25.55 -19.32
CA LEU A 90 16.83 -26.46 -19.24
C LEU A 90 16.47 -27.93 -19.49
N HIS A 91 15.22 -28.32 -19.30
CA HIS A 91 14.78 -29.72 -19.43
C HIS A 91 13.89 -29.98 -20.65
N GLY A 92 13.57 -28.96 -21.46
CA GLY A 92 12.71 -29.12 -22.64
C GLY A 92 11.33 -29.69 -22.31
N LEU A 93 10.88 -29.51 -21.06
CA LEU A 93 9.60 -30.01 -20.58
C LEU A 93 8.54 -28.94 -20.83
N ASP A 94 7.50 -29.30 -21.58
CA ASP A 94 6.26 -28.55 -21.63
C ASP A 94 5.71 -28.47 -20.21
N PHE A 95 5.82 -27.28 -19.63
CA PHE A 95 5.45 -27.06 -18.25
C PHE A 95 4.02 -26.51 -18.20
N THR A 96 3.11 -27.31 -17.65
CA THR A 96 1.73 -26.89 -17.39
C THR A 96 1.61 -26.45 -15.93
N VAL A 97 1.34 -25.17 -15.70
CA VAL A 97 0.93 -24.67 -14.38
C VAL A 97 -0.48 -25.18 -14.12
N SER A 98 -0.65 -25.93 -13.04
CA SER A 98 -1.96 -26.42 -12.64
C SER A 98 -2.37 -26.07 -11.21
N GLY A 99 -3.65 -25.85 -11.02
CA GLY A 99 -4.29 -25.63 -9.72
C GLY A 99 -4.24 -24.18 -9.23
N HIS A 100 -4.88 -23.95 -8.08
CA HIS A 100 -5.25 -22.62 -7.59
C HIS A 100 -4.14 -21.81 -6.91
N SER A 101 -2.86 -22.19 -7.07
CA SER A 101 -1.77 -21.45 -6.41
C SER A 101 -1.51 -20.08 -7.03
N LEU A 102 -1.95 -19.89 -8.27
CA LEU A 102 -1.75 -18.67 -9.05
C LEU A 102 -2.84 -17.61 -8.78
N ASP A 103 -3.99 -18.00 -8.21
CA ASP A 103 -5.19 -17.15 -8.17
C ASP A 103 -4.94 -15.80 -7.51
N LEU A 104 -4.33 -15.77 -6.31
CA LEU A 104 -4.03 -14.51 -5.62
C LEU A 104 -3.05 -13.63 -6.43
N ALA A 105 -2.04 -14.23 -7.06
CA ALA A 105 -1.09 -13.47 -7.87
C ALA A 105 -1.74 -12.91 -9.12
N PHE A 106 -2.63 -13.66 -9.79
CA PHE A 106 -3.41 -13.13 -10.90
C PHE A 106 -4.35 -12.02 -10.45
N LEU A 107 -5.11 -12.22 -9.36
CA LEU A 107 -6.01 -11.22 -8.79
C LEU A 107 -5.26 -9.91 -8.54
N MET A 108 -4.12 -9.97 -7.87
CA MET A 108 -3.32 -8.79 -7.56
C MET A 108 -2.73 -8.16 -8.82
N ALA A 109 -2.14 -8.93 -9.72
CA ALA A 109 -1.57 -8.40 -10.96
C ALA A 109 -2.65 -7.72 -11.84
N ALA A 110 -3.83 -8.31 -11.95
CA ALA A 110 -4.93 -7.74 -12.73
C ALA A 110 -5.50 -6.48 -12.07
N LEU A 111 -5.69 -6.46 -10.75
CA LEU A 111 -6.06 -5.24 -10.02
C LEU A 111 -4.99 -4.16 -10.15
N SER A 112 -3.72 -4.53 -10.04
CA SER A 112 -2.58 -3.62 -10.19
C SER A 112 -2.58 -2.92 -11.55
N VAL A 113 -2.80 -3.65 -12.66
CA VAL A 113 -2.94 -3.01 -13.98
C VAL A 113 -4.19 -2.14 -14.05
N THR A 114 -5.31 -2.61 -13.51
CA THR A 114 -6.61 -1.95 -13.65
C THR A 114 -6.71 -0.66 -12.83
N LEU A 115 -6.13 -0.68 -11.64
CA LEU A 115 -6.13 0.42 -10.69
C LEU A 115 -4.82 1.22 -10.72
N ASN A 116 -3.81 0.76 -11.45
CA ASN A 116 -2.52 1.40 -11.65
C ASN A 116 -1.71 1.63 -10.35
N PHE A 117 -1.77 0.67 -9.41
CA PHE A 117 -0.85 0.63 -8.27
C PHE A 117 0.25 -0.42 -8.51
N PRO A 118 1.50 -0.16 -8.08
CA PRO A 118 2.59 -1.11 -8.22
C PRO A 118 2.52 -2.21 -7.15
N ILE A 119 3.05 -3.39 -7.47
CA ILE A 119 3.19 -4.52 -6.52
C ILE A 119 4.68 -4.67 -6.17
N PRO A 120 5.05 -4.78 -4.88
CA PRO A 120 6.42 -5.04 -4.47
C PRO A 120 6.95 -6.35 -5.07
N GLU A 121 8.09 -6.30 -5.75
CA GLU A 121 8.68 -7.48 -6.40
C GLU A 121 9.23 -8.51 -5.40
N ASP A 122 9.40 -8.14 -4.13
CA ASP A 122 9.86 -9.03 -3.06
C ASP A 122 8.72 -9.74 -2.32
N THR A 123 7.50 -9.66 -2.85
CA THR A 123 6.31 -10.29 -2.28
C THR A 123 5.83 -11.47 -3.12
N VAL A 124 5.59 -12.62 -2.47
CA VAL A 124 4.99 -13.82 -3.05
C VAL A 124 3.56 -13.99 -2.56
N PHE A 125 2.64 -14.31 -3.47
CA PHE A 125 1.23 -14.57 -3.19
C PHE A 125 0.89 -16.04 -3.44
N THR A 126 0.19 -16.71 -2.53
CA THR A 126 -0.32 -18.07 -2.77
C THR A 126 -1.66 -18.31 -2.08
N GLY A 127 -2.64 -18.82 -2.83
CA GLY A 127 -3.97 -19.09 -2.29
C GLY A 127 -4.99 -19.16 -3.40
N GLN A 128 -6.13 -19.78 -3.11
CA GLN A 128 -7.26 -19.87 -4.02
C GLN A 128 -8.23 -18.71 -3.77
N VAL A 129 -8.73 -18.09 -4.82
CA VAL A 129 -9.90 -17.20 -4.71
C VAL A 129 -11.15 -18.07 -4.81
N ALA A 130 -11.89 -18.20 -3.72
CA ALA A 130 -12.92 -19.21 -3.57
C ALA A 130 -14.29 -18.75 -4.04
N THR A 131 -14.61 -17.47 -3.87
CA THR A 131 -15.92 -16.91 -4.19
C THR A 131 -15.80 -15.59 -4.93
N VAL A 132 -16.87 -15.23 -5.64
CA VAL A 132 -17.04 -13.92 -6.28
C VAL A 132 -17.15 -12.75 -5.30
N ASP A 133 -17.28 -13.03 -4.00
CA ASP A 133 -17.27 -12.04 -2.92
C ASP A 133 -15.85 -11.80 -2.37
N GLY A 134 -14.84 -12.50 -2.92
CA GLY A 134 -13.43 -12.25 -2.62
C GLY A 134 -12.89 -13.02 -1.41
N HIS A 135 -13.53 -14.12 -1.01
CA HIS A 135 -13.00 -15.01 0.04
C HIS A 135 -11.86 -15.87 -0.50
N PHE A 136 -10.89 -16.17 0.35
CA PHE A 136 -9.74 -16.99 0.01
C PHE A 136 -9.76 -18.33 0.72
N LEU A 137 -9.20 -19.34 0.05
CA LEU A 137 -9.00 -20.67 0.62
C LEU A 137 -7.53 -21.10 0.53
N PRO A 138 -7.04 -21.86 1.53
CA PRO A 138 -5.66 -22.32 1.55
C PRO A 138 -5.40 -23.35 0.45
N VAL A 139 -4.22 -23.27 -0.16
CA VAL A 139 -3.77 -24.24 -1.17
C VAL A 139 -2.78 -25.23 -0.56
N LYS A 140 -2.60 -26.38 -1.22
CA LYS A 140 -1.58 -27.35 -0.82
C LYS A 140 -0.16 -26.81 -1.01
N GLY A 141 0.77 -27.44 -0.31
CA GLY A 141 2.21 -27.23 -0.50
C GLY A 141 2.76 -25.90 0.04
N ILE A 142 2.09 -25.28 1.02
CA ILE A 142 2.59 -24.04 1.64
C ILE A 142 3.98 -24.21 2.26
N PRO A 143 4.31 -25.30 3.00
CA PRO A 143 5.67 -25.49 3.53
C PRO A 143 6.74 -25.48 2.45
N GLU A 144 6.50 -26.16 1.33
CA GLU A 144 7.43 -26.24 0.21
C GLU A 144 7.59 -24.88 -0.47
N LYS A 145 6.50 -24.11 -0.60
CA LYS A 145 6.52 -22.74 -1.15
C LYS A 145 7.24 -21.75 -0.23
N LEU A 146 7.04 -21.86 1.09
CA LEU A 146 7.77 -21.06 2.09
C LEU A 146 9.26 -21.37 2.03
N ASN A 147 9.63 -22.65 1.91
CA ASN A 147 11.02 -23.04 1.74
C ASN A 147 11.62 -22.39 0.48
N ALA A 148 10.96 -22.50 -0.68
CA ALA A 148 11.41 -21.86 -1.92
C ALA A 148 11.55 -20.33 -1.79
N ALA A 149 10.56 -19.66 -1.18
CA ALA A 149 10.62 -18.22 -0.93
C ALA A 149 11.79 -17.86 -0.02
N SER A 150 12.04 -18.63 1.03
CA SER A 150 13.13 -18.38 1.99
C SER A 150 14.53 -18.58 1.39
N THR A 151 14.63 -19.39 0.33
CA THR A 151 15.88 -19.61 -0.40
C THR A 151 16.14 -18.56 -1.49
N ASP A 152 15.13 -17.77 -1.86
CA ASP A 152 15.25 -16.70 -2.85
C ASP A 152 15.54 -15.37 -2.12
N PRO A 153 16.77 -14.82 -2.19
CA PRO A 153 17.14 -13.61 -1.47
C PRO A 153 16.41 -12.35 -1.98
N SER A 154 15.73 -12.43 -3.13
CA SER A 154 14.90 -11.34 -3.63
C SER A 154 13.52 -11.29 -2.96
N ILE A 155 13.13 -12.32 -2.21
CA ILE A 155 11.84 -12.40 -1.54
C ILE A 155 12.01 -12.07 -0.06
N LYS A 156 11.17 -11.16 0.42
CA LYS A 156 11.11 -10.78 1.84
C LYS A 156 9.76 -11.06 2.45
N ARG A 157 8.69 -11.04 1.65
CA ARG A 157 7.31 -11.17 2.12
C ARG A 157 6.60 -12.35 1.45
N PHE A 158 5.84 -13.07 2.26
CA PHE A 158 5.04 -14.21 1.81
C PHE A 158 3.60 -14.05 2.31
N ILE A 159 2.69 -13.75 1.38
CA ILE A 159 1.27 -13.59 1.67
C ILE A 159 0.52 -14.84 1.21
N PHE A 160 -0.28 -15.43 2.09
CA PHE A 160 -1.02 -16.65 1.78
C PHE A 160 -2.44 -16.65 2.32
N ALA A 161 -3.32 -17.42 1.67
CA ALA A 161 -4.66 -17.67 2.17
C ALA A 161 -4.60 -18.49 3.47
N GLY A 162 -5.07 -17.90 4.57
CA GLY A 162 -4.95 -18.45 5.91
C GLY A 162 -5.71 -19.77 6.08
N VAL A 163 -5.16 -20.69 6.89
CA VAL A 163 -5.77 -22.00 7.17
C VAL A 163 -6.94 -21.95 8.14
N ASP A 164 -7.08 -20.84 8.88
CA ASP A 164 -8.12 -20.62 9.89
C ASP A 164 -9.24 -19.67 9.38
N ALA A 165 -9.23 -19.33 8.09
CA ALA A 165 -10.07 -18.29 7.50
C ALA A 165 -11.57 -18.64 7.46
N ASP A 166 -11.93 -19.92 7.41
CA ASP A 166 -13.32 -20.36 7.38
C ASP A 166 -13.48 -21.78 7.95
N ALA A 167 -14.23 -21.91 9.05
CA ALA A 167 -14.48 -23.21 9.70
C ALA A 167 -15.38 -24.13 8.86
N SER A 168 -16.05 -23.59 7.83
CA SER A 168 -17.01 -24.33 7.01
C SER A 168 -16.37 -25.12 5.86
N ALA A 169 -15.14 -24.80 5.47
CA ALA A 169 -14.43 -25.42 4.35
C ALA A 169 -13.09 -26.03 4.81
N LYS A 170 -13.12 -27.23 5.41
CA LYS A 170 -11.90 -28.01 5.69
C LYS A 170 -11.29 -28.56 4.40
N GLN A 171 -10.60 -27.69 3.64
CA GLN A 171 -9.93 -28.05 2.39
C GLN A 171 -8.59 -28.77 2.63
N LEU A 172 -7.96 -28.52 3.77
CA LEU A 172 -6.76 -29.20 4.23
C LEU A 172 -7.09 -30.22 5.31
N SER A 173 -6.38 -31.35 5.28
CA SER A 173 -6.40 -32.32 6.38
C SER A 173 -5.75 -31.72 7.64
N PRO A 174 -6.12 -32.16 8.86
CA PRO A 174 -5.52 -31.65 10.10
C PRO A 174 -3.99 -31.74 10.11
N GLY A 175 -3.43 -32.83 9.57
CA GLY A 175 -1.99 -33.00 9.44
C GLY A 175 -1.33 -32.03 8.46
N GLU A 176 -2.04 -31.58 7.43
CA GLU A 176 -1.56 -30.50 6.54
C GLU A 176 -1.61 -29.15 7.25
N THR A 177 -2.68 -28.82 7.97
CA THR A 177 -2.79 -27.58 8.76
C THR A 177 -1.65 -27.47 9.78
N ASP A 178 -1.33 -28.56 10.51
CA ASP A 178 -0.24 -28.58 11.46
C ASP A 178 1.14 -28.46 10.80
N LYS A 179 1.30 -28.94 9.56
CA LYS A 179 2.52 -28.71 8.78
C LYS A 179 2.64 -27.24 8.38
N VAL A 180 1.56 -26.60 7.93
CA VAL A 180 1.56 -25.16 7.60
C VAL A 180 1.94 -24.33 8.82
N ARG A 181 1.29 -24.56 9.97
CA ARG A 181 1.58 -23.82 11.20
C ARG A 181 3.04 -23.95 11.64
N ARG A 182 3.60 -25.16 11.59
CA ARG A 182 5.02 -25.40 11.90
C ARG A 182 5.95 -24.68 10.92
N ALA A 183 5.66 -24.73 9.63
CA ALA A 183 6.46 -24.02 8.63
C ALA A 183 6.42 -22.50 8.83
N VAL A 184 5.26 -21.91 9.14
CA VAL A 184 5.16 -20.48 9.44
C VAL A 184 6.10 -20.09 10.59
N ILE A 185 6.10 -20.86 11.69
CA ILE A 185 7.00 -20.63 12.84
C ILE A 185 8.46 -20.80 12.43
N GLU A 186 8.78 -21.81 11.62
CA GLU A 186 10.15 -22.09 11.18
C GLU A 186 10.74 -20.97 10.30
N TYR A 187 9.93 -20.34 9.45
CA TYR A 187 10.38 -19.37 8.46
C TYR A 187 10.14 -17.90 8.85
N GLN A 188 9.42 -17.60 9.94
CA GLN A 188 9.07 -16.22 10.35
C GLN A 188 10.29 -15.31 10.61
N ASP A 189 11.44 -15.87 10.97
CA ASP A 189 12.67 -15.10 11.21
C ASP A 189 13.35 -14.66 9.91
N ARG A 190 12.96 -15.24 8.77
CA ARG A 190 13.56 -14.99 7.44
C ARG A 190 12.61 -14.28 6.48
N LEU A 191 11.31 -14.42 6.69
CA LEU A 191 10.27 -13.88 5.83
C LEU A 191 9.21 -13.17 6.68
N ASP A 192 8.69 -12.06 6.17
CA ASP A 192 7.45 -11.45 6.64
C ASP A 192 6.27 -12.30 6.13
N ILE A 193 5.76 -13.20 6.97
CA ILE A 193 4.72 -14.17 6.61
C ILE A 193 3.36 -13.67 7.08
N ILE A 194 2.45 -13.43 6.14
CA ILE A 194 1.14 -12.85 6.42
C ILE A 194 0.03 -13.76 5.90
N ALA A 195 -0.86 -14.18 6.80
CA ALA A 195 -2.07 -14.93 6.45
C ALA A 195 -3.23 -13.95 6.20
N VAL A 196 -3.91 -14.09 5.07
CA VAL A 196 -5.09 -13.28 4.69
C VAL A 196 -6.30 -14.17 4.48
N ARG A 197 -7.49 -13.67 4.81
CA ARG A 197 -8.76 -14.41 4.67
C ARG A 197 -9.52 -14.02 3.41
N ASP A 198 -9.37 -12.79 2.97
CA ASP A 198 -10.11 -12.22 1.86
C ASP A 198 -9.41 -11.00 1.26
N ILE A 199 -9.99 -10.50 0.16
CA ILE A 199 -9.46 -9.36 -0.59
C ILE A 199 -9.37 -8.07 0.24
N SER A 200 -10.20 -7.89 1.26
CA SER A 200 -10.19 -6.69 2.10
C SER A 200 -8.98 -6.65 3.03
N GLU A 201 -8.45 -7.81 3.42
CA GLU A 201 -7.19 -7.91 4.18
C GLU A 201 -5.97 -7.86 3.27
N LEU A 202 -6.08 -8.40 2.06
CA LEU A 202 -4.96 -8.46 1.11
C LEU A 202 -4.61 -7.09 0.53
N LEU A 203 -5.60 -6.32 0.09
CA LEU A 203 -5.36 -5.09 -0.66
C LEU A 203 -4.53 -4.03 0.12
N PRO A 204 -4.78 -3.78 1.42
CA PRO A 204 -3.97 -2.85 2.22
C PRO A 204 -2.50 -3.28 2.40
N LEU A 205 -2.17 -4.55 2.16
CA LEU A 205 -0.81 -5.08 2.34
C LEU A 205 0.06 -4.92 1.09
N VAL A 206 -0.54 -4.65 -0.07
CA VAL A 206 0.18 -4.69 -1.35
C VAL A 206 0.71 -3.33 -1.76
N ALA A 207 -0.03 -2.25 -1.52
CA ALA A 207 0.38 -0.90 -1.89
C ALA A 207 0.39 0.01 -0.67
N SER A 208 1.38 0.89 -0.60
CA SER A 208 1.41 1.95 0.40
C SER A 208 0.27 2.96 0.18
N GLU A 209 -0.11 3.67 1.24
CA GLU A 209 -1.13 4.74 1.17
C GLU A 209 -0.80 5.80 0.09
N GLU A 210 0.49 6.08 -0.11
CA GLU A 210 0.98 6.96 -1.18
C GLU A 210 0.70 6.38 -2.57
N GLU A 211 1.05 5.11 -2.80
CA GLU A 211 0.82 4.42 -4.07
C GLU A 211 -0.67 4.29 -4.38
N LEU A 212 -1.50 4.05 -3.36
CA LEU A 212 -2.96 4.04 -3.50
C LEU A 212 -3.52 5.42 -3.84
N SER A 213 -2.96 6.49 -3.28
CA SER A 213 -3.32 7.86 -3.65
C SER A 213 -2.95 8.18 -5.10
N LEU A 214 -1.75 7.77 -5.55
CA LEU A 214 -1.33 7.95 -6.94
C LEU A 214 -2.19 7.13 -7.91
N ALA A 215 -2.49 5.89 -7.55
CA ALA A 215 -3.35 4.99 -8.30
C ALA A 215 -4.75 5.58 -8.47
N SER A 216 -5.34 6.15 -7.41
CA SER A 216 -6.67 6.75 -7.47
C SER A 216 -6.75 7.99 -8.35
N LEU A 217 -5.71 8.84 -8.34
CA LEU A 217 -5.60 9.98 -9.26
C LEU A 217 -5.44 9.52 -10.72
N ARG A 218 -4.53 8.57 -10.98
CA ARG A 218 -4.24 8.10 -12.35
C ARG A 218 -5.39 7.32 -12.98
N SER A 219 -6.15 6.59 -12.17
CA SER A 219 -7.25 5.74 -12.62
C SER A 219 -8.61 6.43 -12.52
N GLY A 220 -8.66 7.68 -12.04
CA GLY A 220 -9.85 8.51 -12.12
C GLY A 220 -10.90 8.29 -11.02
N TYR A 221 -10.53 7.68 -9.89
CA TYR A 221 -11.46 7.36 -8.79
C TYR A 221 -11.17 8.10 -7.48
N PHE A 222 -10.35 9.16 -7.52
CA PHE A 222 -9.91 9.90 -6.33
C PHE A 222 -11.07 10.48 -5.52
N GLU A 223 -12.06 11.11 -6.17
CA GLU A 223 -13.25 11.72 -5.52
C GLU A 223 -14.42 10.74 -5.36
N GLY A 224 -14.18 9.43 -5.40
CA GLY A 224 -15.25 8.45 -5.27
C GLY A 224 -16.10 8.68 -4.00
N GLU A 225 -17.42 8.60 -4.14
CA GLU A 225 -18.31 8.66 -2.99
C GLU A 225 -18.20 7.36 -2.19
N SER A 226 -17.81 7.45 -0.92
CA SER A 226 -17.81 6.28 -0.05
C SER A 226 -19.23 5.99 0.45
N GLY A 227 -19.77 4.82 0.10
CA GLY A 227 -20.94 4.26 0.76
C GLY A 227 -20.68 3.97 2.25
N ASN A 228 -21.75 3.71 3.02
CA ASN A 228 -21.65 3.45 4.46
C ASN A 228 -20.95 2.10 4.74
N PRO A 229 -19.94 2.05 5.64
CA PRO A 229 -19.03 0.91 5.83
C PRO A 229 -19.60 -0.32 6.55
N THR A 230 -20.81 -0.22 7.12
CA THR A 230 -21.10 -0.98 8.34
C THR A 230 -21.44 -2.46 8.10
N PHE A 231 -21.87 -2.83 6.89
CA PHE A 231 -22.17 -4.21 6.51
C PHE A 231 -21.88 -4.43 5.03
N GLY A 232 -20.70 -4.99 4.73
CA GLY A 232 -20.32 -5.31 3.36
C GLY A 232 -19.58 -6.63 3.22
N SER A 233 -19.73 -7.26 2.07
CA SER A 233 -18.88 -8.33 1.54
C SER A 233 -17.40 -7.93 1.54
N PRO A 234 -16.45 -8.88 1.49
CA PRO A 234 -15.04 -8.53 1.40
C PRO A 234 -14.69 -7.63 0.23
N VAL A 235 -15.32 -7.83 -0.94
CA VAL A 235 -15.16 -6.93 -2.09
C VAL A 235 -15.62 -5.51 -1.79
N GLU A 236 -16.76 -5.32 -1.13
CA GLU A 236 -17.24 -3.97 -0.76
C GLU A 236 -16.28 -3.31 0.23
N LYS A 237 -15.76 -4.05 1.22
CA LYS A 237 -14.75 -3.53 2.16
C LYS A 237 -13.44 -3.15 1.46
N ALA A 238 -12.97 -3.96 0.52
CA ALA A 238 -11.77 -3.67 -0.27
C ALA A 238 -11.97 -2.42 -1.14
N THR A 239 -13.13 -2.32 -1.80
CA THR A 239 -13.49 -1.16 -2.62
C THR A 239 -13.57 0.11 -1.78
N MET A 240 -14.19 0.01 -0.61
CA MET A 240 -14.27 1.12 0.33
C MET A 240 -12.90 1.56 0.82
N HIS A 241 -11.99 0.63 1.09
CA HIS A 241 -10.61 0.97 1.42
C HIS A 241 -9.92 1.72 0.27
N LEU A 242 -10.22 1.44 -1.00
CA LEU A 242 -9.67 2.19 -2.14
C LEU A 242 -10.23 3.62 -2.27
N VAL A 243 -11.48 3.85 -1.87
CA VAL A 243 -12.16 5.14 -2.02
C VAL A 243 -11.94 6.03 -0.80
N GLN A 244 -11.98 5.47 0.41
CA GLN A 244 -11.97 6.25 1.64
C GLN A 244 -10.59 6.85 1.91
N GLY A 245 -10.59 8.14 2.25
CA GLY A 245 -9.41 8.84 2.74
C GLY A 245 -8.38 9.18 1.66
N ASN A 246 -8.70 9.08 0.37
CA ASN A 246 -7.76 9.42 -0.72
C ASN A 246 -7.19 10.85 -0.58
N ASP A 247 -8.03 11.81 -0.19
CA ASP A 247 -7.59 13.17 0.11
C ASP A 247 -6.55 13.21 1.24
N LEU A 248 -6.83 12.55 2.38
CA LEU A 248 -5.90 12.48 3.51
C LEU A 248 -4.60 11.75 3.15
N ARG A 249 -4.69 10.66 2.39
CA ARG A 249 -3.53 9.89 1.88
C ARG A 249 -2.63 10.76 1.03
N PHE A 250 -3.21 11.52 0.10
CA PHE A 250 -2.48 12.45 -0.77
C PHE A 250 -1.66 13.46 0.05
N TRP A 251 -2.31 14.16 0.99
CA TRP A 251 -1.62 15.18 1.78
C TRP A 251 -0.55 14.60 2.72
N THR A 252 -0.80 13.42 3.28
CA THR A 252 0.17 12.71 4.14
C THR A 252 1.39 12.26 3.33
N ALA A 253 1.16 11.76 2.11
CA ALA A 253 2.21 11.38 1.17
C ALA A 253 3.10 12.57 0.76
N GLU A 254 2.47 13.71 0.46
CA GLU A 254 3.17 14.95 0.12
C GLU A 254 4.02 15.47 1.28
N GLU A 255 3.45 15.52 2.48
CA GLU A 255 4.18 15.91 3.69
C GLU A 255 5.39 14.99 3.92
N GLY A 256 5.20 13.67 3.81
CA GLY A 256 6.27 12.70 3.91
C GLY A 256 7.38 12.92 2.89
N SER A 257 7.03 13.21 1.63
CA SER A 257 7.98 13.47 0.54
C SER A 257 8.77 14.76 0.78
N LEU A 258 8.10 15.83 1.19
CA LEU A 258 8.74 17.11 1.50
C LEU A 258 9.68 17.02 2.72
N LEU A 259 9.27 16.32 3.78
CA LEU A 259 10.10 16.10 4.97
C LEU A 259 11.36 15.28 4.66
N LYS A 260 11.24 14.26 3.79
CA LYS A 260 12.39 13.49 3.26
C LYS A 260 13.22 14.26 2.25
N SER A 261 12.80 15.46 1.86
CA SER A 261 13.42 16.30 0.83
C SER A 261 13.45 15.63 -0.55
N ASP A 262 12.48 14.77 -0.84
CA ASP A 262 12.28 14.18 -2.16
C ASP A 262 11.39 15.11 -3.01
N PHE A 263 11.94 16.27 -3.37
CA PHE A 263 11.20 17.31 -4.07
C PHE A 263 10.76 16.90 -5.48
N LYS A 264 11.50 16.00 -6.12
CA LYS A 264 11.12 15.48 -7.45
C LYS A 264 9.81 14.70 -7.33
N LYS A 265 9.71 13.85 -6.33
CA LYS A 265 8.54 13.04 -6.06
C LYS A 265 7.32 13.87 -5.64
N ALA A 266 7.53 14.85 -4.76
CA ALA A 266 6.48 15.80 -4.39
C ALA A 266 5.90 16.54 -5.61
N ARG A 267 6.75 17.03 -6.52
CA ARG A 267 6.28 17.66 -7.77
C ARG A 267 5.52 16.69 -8.67
N GLU A 268 5.96 15.43 -8.76
CA GLU A 268 5.26 14.41 -9.55
C GLU A 268 3.86 14.16 -8.98
N LEU A 269 3.73 14.02 -7.66
CA LEU A 269 2.45 13.87 -6.96
C LEU A 269 1.51 15.06 -7.21
N PHE A 270 1.97 16.30 -7.00
CA PHE A 270 1.19 17.50 -7.32
C PHE A 270 0.80 17.59 -8.80
N HIS A 271 1.70 17.21 -9.71
CA HIS A 271 1.42 17.22 -11.14
C HIS A 271 0.28 16.25 -11.49
N VAL A 272 0.35 15.01 -11.01
CA VAL A 272 -0.71 14.00 -11.21
C VAL A 272 -2.02 14.45 -10.57
N PHE A 273 -1.97 15.11 -9.40
CA PHE A 273 -3.13 15.70 -8.75
C PHE A 273 -3.79 16.77 -9.62
N VAL A 274 -3.00 17.70 -10.17
CA VAL A 274 -3.49 18.73 -11.10
C VAL A 274 -4.07 18.10 -12.36
N GLU A 275 -3.39 17.11 -12.96
CA GLU A 275 -3.88 16.43 -14.17
C GLU A 275 -5.25 15.77 -13.95
N TYR A 276 -5.45 15.13 -12.80
CA TYR A 276 -6.74 14.54 -12.43
C TYR A 276 -7.85 15.62 -12.40
N PHE A 277 -7.64 16.69 -11.62
CA PHE A 277 -8.63 17.77 -11.46
C PHE A 277 -8.88 18.52 -12.78
N ALA A 278 -7.84 18.71 -13.58
CA ALA A 278 -7.96 19.26 -14.93
C ALA A 278 -8.80 18.34 -15.84
N GLY A 279 -8.63 17.03 -15.73
CA GLY A 279 -9.38 16.02 -16.47
C GLY A 279 -10.88 16.03 -16.17
N ILE A 280 -11.24 16.15 -14.89
CA ILE A 280 -12.64 16.28 -14.45
C ILE A 280 -13.19 17.70 -14.56
N ARG A 281 -12.37 18.66 -15.02
CA ARG A 281 -12.70 20.09 -15.19
C ARG A 281 -13.23 20.76 -13.93
N ALA A 282 -12.61 20.44 -12.79
CA ALA A 282 -12.97 21.00 -11.50
C ALA A 282 -11.75 21.61 -10.82
N TYR A 283 -11.97 22.70 -10.08
CA TYR A 283 -10.96 23.22 -9.17
C TYR A 283 -11.04 22.48 -7.82
N PRO A 284 -9.93 21.93 -7.31
CA PRO A 284 -9.91 21.25 -6.01
C PRO A 284 -10.15 22.24 -4.88
N SER A 285 -11.26 22.10 -4.18
CA SER A 285 -11.67 23.02 -3.10
C SER A 285 -10.61 23.12 -1.99
N GLY A 286 -10.13 24.34 -1.72
CA GLY A 286 -9.17 24.63 -0.65
C GLY A 286 -7.74 24.15 -0.94
N PHE A 287 -7.40 23.86 -2.19
CA PHE A 287 -6.08 23.39 -2.58
C PHE A 287 -4.97 24.37 -2.23
N GLY A 288 -5.16 25.66 -2.52
CA GLY A 288 -4.16 26.70 -2.25
C GLY A 288 -3.91 26.90 -0.76
N ASP A 289 -4.96 26.88 0.05
CA ASP A 289 -4.91 27.02 1.50
C ASP A 289 -4.25 25.80 2.15
N ARG A 290 -4.58 24.57 1.70
CA ARG A 290 -3.92 23.35 2.18
C ARG A 290 -2.45 23.29 1.80
N LEU A 291 -2.09 23.67 0.57
CA LEU A 291 -0.70 23.80 0.16
C LEU A 291 0.04 24.84 1.02
N SER A 292 -0.60 25.97 1.32
CA SER A 292 -0.05 27.00 2.22
C SER A 292 0.20 26.46 3.63
N GLN A 293 -0.75 25.69 4.18
CA GLN A 293 -0.62 25.05 5.50
C GLN A 293 0.52 24.02 5.52
N LEU A 294 0.61 23.18 4.50
CA LEU A 294 1.69 22.22 4.33
C LEU A 294 3.06 22.91 4.29
N ILE A 295 3.17 24.00 3.53
CA ILE A 295 4.41 24.77 3.48
C ILE A 295 4.69 25.43 4.83
N ALA A 296 3.66 25.92 5.53
CA ALA A 296 3.81 26.52 6.85
C ALA A 296 4.36 25.51 7.86
N SER A 297 3.88 24.26 7.85
CA SER A 297 4.32 23.18 8.76
C SER A 297 5.74 22.69 8.51
N MET A 298 6.28 22.87 7.29
CA MET A 298 7.65 22.43 6.97
C MET A 298 8.72 23.11 7.85
N PRO A 299 9.79 22.38 8.24
CA PRO A 299 10.94 22.98 8.92
C PRO A 299 11.62 24.08 8.10
N PRO A 300 12.09 25.20 8.70
CA PRO A 300 12.77 26.28 7.98
C PRO A 300 13.98 25.83 7.16
N TYR A 301 14.68 24.79 7.61
CA TYR A 301 15.80 24.20 6.89
C TYR A 301 15.37 23.58 5.56
N THR A 302 14.24 22.86 5.53
CA THR A 302 13.67 22.26 4.32
C THR A 302 13.28 23.34 3.30
N LYS A 303 12.62 24.42 3.75
CA LYS A 303 12.20 25.55 2.89
C LYS A 303 13.35 26.27 2.21
N ARG A 304 14.55 26.22 2.79
CA ARG A 304 15.78 26.87 2.28
C ARG A 304 16.59 25.99 1.34
N LYS A 305 16.23 24.70 1.16
CA LYS A 305 16.97 23.81 0.27
C LYS A 305 16.83 24.27 -1.19
N PRO A 306 17.92 24.26 -1.98
CA PRO A 306 17.84 24.59 -3.39
C PRO A 306 16.99 23.56 -4.13
N GLY A 307 16.18 24.02 -5.08
CA GLY A 307 15.35 23.14 -5.91
C GLY A 307 14.04 22.67 -5.28
N ILE A 308 13.62 23.21 -4.13
CA ILE A 308 12.26 22.98 -3.63
C ILE A 308 11.22 23.76 -4.44
N TRP A 309 11.54 24.99 -4.85
CA TRP A 309 10.61 25.87 -5.57
C TRP A 309 10.80 25.79 -7.09
N PRO A 310 9.72 25.92 -7.88
CA PRO A 310 8.32 25.85 -7.44
C PRO A 310 7.91 24.43 -7.02
N LEU A 311 6.94 24.32 -6.11
CA LEU A 311 6.35 23.01 -5.72
C LEU A 311 5.29 22.53 -6.72
N VAL A 312 4.50 23.48 -7.25
CA VAL A 312 3.56 23.24 -8.35
C VAL A 312 4.00 24.12 -9.52
N GLU A 313 4.17 23.51 -10.69
CA GLU A 313 4.66 24.22 -11.86
C GLU A 313 3.67 25.31 -12.31
N MET A 314 4.18 26.43 -12.84
CA MET A 314 3.34 27.58 -13.22
C MET A 314 2.23 27.20 -14.22
N LYS A 315 2.54 26.29 -15.15
CA LYS A 315 1.59 25.75 -16.13
C LYS A 315 0.39 25.06 -15.45
N ASP A 316 0.63 24.38 -14.34
CA ASP A 316 -0.36 23.60 -13.62
C ASP A 316 -1.25 24.53 -12.79
N CYS A 317 -0.67 25.54 -12.15
CA CYS A 317 -1.42 26.62 -11.48
C CYS A 317 -2.34 27.39 -12.46
N LEU A 318 -1.83 27.70 -13.66
CA LEU A 318 -2.62 28.36 -14.71
C LEU A 318 -3.77 27.46 -15.19
N SER A 319 -3.52 26.16 -15.36
CA SER A 319 -4.55 25.19 -15.74
C SER A 319 -5.70 25.15 -14.71
N LEU A 320 -5.36 25.01 -13.43
CA LEU A 320 -6.38 24.96 -12.36
C LEU A 320 -7.14 26.28 -12.19
N SER A 321 -6.46 27.42 -12.26
CA SER A 321 -7.12 28.72 -12.10
C SER A 321 -8.15 29.03 -13.19
N GLN A 322 -8.03 28.43 -14.38
CA GLN A 322 -9.05 28.52 -15.43
C GLN A 322 -10.33 27.73 -15.11
N LEU A 323 -10.26 26.77 -14.18
CA LEU A 323 -11.38 25.92 -13.75
C LEU A 323 -12.03 26.42 -12.45
N ALA A 324 -11.43 27.44 -11.81
CA ALA A 324 -11.89 28.03 -10.57
C ALA A 324 -13.15 28.88 -10.78
N ALA A 325 -14.13 28.75 -9.88
CA ALA A 325 -15.25 29.67 -9.80
C ALA A 325 -14.82 30.98 -9.10
N GLU A 326 -15.65 32.02 -9.17
CA GLU A 326 -15.36 33.30 -8.49
C GLU A 326 -15.19 33.13 -6.98
N SER A 327 -15.89 32.15 -6.38
CA SER A 327 -15.73 31.78 -4.98
C SER A 327 -14.33 31.29 -4.62
N ASP A 328 -13.60 30.75 -5.60
CA ASP A 328 -12.31 30.08 -5.41
C ASP A 328 -11.13 31.04 -5.63
N TYR A 329 -11.36 32.25 -6.14
CA TYR A 329 -10.31 33.24 -6.41
C TYR A 329 -9.41 33.56 -5.19
N PRO A 330 -9.91 33.60 -3.94
CA PRO A 330 -9.05 33.70 -2.77
C PRO A 330 -8.07 32.52 -2.65
N ASP A 331 -8.56 31.29 -2.82
CA ASP A 331 -7.76 30.07 -2.71
C ASP A 331 -6.75 29.94 -3.88
N VAL A 332 -7.14 30.35 -5.09
CA VAL A 332 -6.22 30.43 -6.24
C VAL A 332 -5.05 31.37 -5.94
N ARG A 333 -5.28 32.51 -5.27
CA ARG A 333 -4.18 33.40 -4.85
C ARG A 333 -3.29 32.72 -3.81
N SER A 334 -3.85 31.96 -2.87
CA SER A 334 -3.09 31.12 -1.93
C SER A 334 -2.25 30.10 -2.69
N LEU A 335 -2.79 29.43 -3.70
CA LEU A 335 -2.09 28.46 -4.54
C LEU A 335 -0.85 29.07 -5.21
N TYR A 336 -0.98 30.23 -5.87
CA TYR A 336 0.17 30.90 -6.48
C TYR A 336 1.24 31.24 -5.44
N ARG A 337 0.86 31.87 -4.33
CA ARG A 337 1.82 32.24 -3.28
C ARG A 337 2.55 31.04 -2.71
N ALA A 338 1.79 30.01 -2.34
CA ALA A 338 2.30 28.77 -1.79
C ALA A 338 3.25 28.07 -2.78
N SER A 339 2.88 27.96 -4.05
CA SER A 339 3.70 27.28 -5.08
C SER A 339 5.10 27.85 -5.24
N PHE A 340 5.30 29.14 -4.96
CA PHE A 340 6.58 29.85 -5.08
C PHE A 340 7.23 30.18 -3.73
N GLY A 341 6.74 29.59 -2.63
CA GLY A 341 7.31 29.75 -1.30
C GLY A 341 7.02 31.09 -0.63
N ASP A 342 6.08 31.86 -1.14
CA ASP A 342 5.57 33.06 -0.49
C ASP A 342 4.55 32.66 0.58
N THR A 343 5.02 32.42 1.80
CA THR A 343 4.11 32.22 2.95
C THR A 343 3.64 33.55 3.53
N GLY A 344 3.29 34.52 2.69
CA GLY A 344 2.81 35.83 3.10
C GLY A 344 1.84 35.73 4.28
N ARG A 345 1.91 36.69 5.21
CA ARG A 345 1.03 36.70 6.40
C ARG A 345 -0.43 36.45 5.97
N PRO A 346 -1.17 35.55 6.64
CA PRO A 346 -2.54 35.22 6.24
C PRO A 346 -3.34 36.50 6.07
N SER A 347 -4.04 36.62 4.94
CA SER A 347 -4.90 37.77 4.69
C SER A 347 -5.96 37.83 5.79
N PRO A 348 -6.10 38.96 6.51
CA PRO A 348 -7.13 39.10 7.53
C PRO A 348 -8.48 39.16 6.80
N GLY A 349 -9.24 38.06 6.78
CA GLY A 349 -10.54 38.08 6.11
C GLY A 349 -11.28 36.76 5.94
N VAL A 350 -10.63 35.60 6.08
CA VAL A 350 -11.35 34.31 6.13
C VAL A 350 -11.14 33.72 7.51
N GLU A 351 -12.11 34.01 8.38
CA GLU A 351 -12.29 33.25 9.62
C GLU A 351 -12.60 31.81 9.18
N PRO A 352 -11.80 30.80 9.57
CA PRO A 352 -12.18 29.41 9.31
C PRO A 352 -13.54 29.18 9.94
N GLU A 353 -14.49 28.55 9.22
CA GLU A 353 -15.72 28.05 9.83
C GLU A 353 -15.31 27.22 11.04
N ALA A 354 -15.54 27.79 12.22
CA ALA A 354 -15.16 27.17 13.46
C ALA A 354 -15.90 25.83 13.55
N PRO A 355 -15.22 24.73 13.90
CA PRO A 355 -15.95 23.55 14.35
C PRO A 355 -16.86 24.02 15.49
N SER A 356 -18.15 23.75 15.33
CA SER A 356 -19.23 24.05 16.27
C SER A 356 -18.71 24.19 17.70
N LYS A 357 -18.83 25.38 18.27
CA LYS A 357 -18.42 25.74 19.64
C LYS A 357 -18.87 24.66 20.63
N ILE A 358 -17.98 23.73 20.94
CA ILE A 358 -17.98 23.07 22.23
C ILE A 358 -17.24 24.03 23.15
N ALA A 359 -18.00 24.66 24.03
CA ALA A 359 -17.50 25.53 25.07
C ALA A 359 -16.40 24.81 25.87
N GLY A 360 -15.23 25.43 25.98
CA GLY A 360 -14.14 24.86 26.74
C GLY A 360 -12.98 25.83 26.91
N THR A 361 -13.06 26.67 27.93
CA THR A 361 -11.93 27.30 28.65
C THR A 361 -10.88 26.27 29.16
N VAL A 362 -11.06 24.99 28.87
CA VAL A 362 -10.26 23.84 29.29
C VAL A 362 -9.03 23.64 28.38
N THR A 363 -9.08 24.02 27.10
CA THR A 363 -8.00 23.68 26.14
C THR A 363 -6.71 24.50 26.33
N THR A 364 -6.79 25.75 26.77
CA THR A 364 -5.59 26.56 27.05
C THR A 364 -4.90 26.16 28.34
N ALA A 365 -5.66 25.72 29.35
CA ALA A 365 -5.09 25.17 30.59
C ALA A 365 -4.43 23.80 30.35
N LEU A 366 -5.03 22.96 29.52
CA LEU A 366 -4.53 21.63 29.19
C LEU A 366 -3.29 21.72 28.29
N LEU A 367 -3.26 22.64 27.32
CA LEU A 367 -2.07 22.92 26.52
C LEU A 367 -0.93 23.48 27.38
N LYS A 368 -1.23 24.40 28.32
CA LYS A 368 -0.23 24.94 29.25
C LYS A 368 0.32 23.85 30.18
N HIS A 369 -0.55 22.96 30.65
CA HIS A 369 -0.14 21.80 31.44
C HIS A 369 0.77 20.84 30.65
N LEU A 370 0.44 20.56 29.38
CA LEU A 370 1.28 19.71 28.52
C LEU A 370 2.64 20.36 28.25
N ILE A 371 2.69 21.69 28.05
CA ILE A 371 3.94 22.43 27.88
C ILE A 371 4.76 22.42 29.17
N ASP A 372 4.14 22.58 30.33
CA ASP A 372 4.81 22.52 31.63
C ASP A 372 5.30 21.08 31.94
N GLU A 373 4.58 20.03 31.54
CA GLU A 373 5.03 18.63 31.64
C GLU A 373 6.21 18.33 30.71
N LEU A 374 6.25 18.94 29.53
CA LEU A 374 7.34 18.80 28.56
C LEU A 374 8.50 19.78 28.79
N SER A 375 8.42 20.62 29.82
CA SER A 375 9.50 21.54 30.19
C SER A 375 10.76 20.77 30.63
N ALA A 376 11.93 21.37 30.38
CA ALA A 376 13.21 20.78 30.75
C ALA A 376 13.29 20.48 32.26
N GLU A 377 12.72 21.36 33.11
CA GLU A 377 12.68 21.14 34.55
C GLU A 377 11.80 19.94 34.94
N SER A 378 10.67 19.73 34.27
CA SER A 378 9.73 18.64 34.60
C SER A 378 10.26 17.28 34.15
N ILE A 379 10.87 17.22 32.95
CA ILE A 379 11.56 16.02 32.46
C ILE A 379 12.76 15.68 33.37
N ALA A 380 13.55 16.67 33.76
CA ALA A 380 14.69 16.44 34.67
C ALA A 380 14.23 15.90 36.03
N ARG A 381 13.14 16.44 36.57
CA ARG A 381 12.63 16.04 37.89
C ARG A 381 11.91 14.68 37.88
N ASN A 382 11.09 14.41 36.88
CA ASN A 382 10.19 13.25 36.88
C ASN A 382 10.79 12.02 36.19
N LEU A 383 11.72 12.20 35.25
CA LEU A 383 12.35 11.09 34.52
C LEU A 383 13.83 10.92 34.89
N LEU A 384 14.63 11.99 34.81
CA LEU A 384 16.09 11.86 34.98
C LEU A 384 16.50 11.64 36.44
N LEU A 385 15.93 12.39 37.39
CA LEU A 385 16.28 12.27 38.81
C LEU A 385 16.02 10.86 39.39
N PRO A 386 14.87 10.21 39.12
CA PRO A 386 14.62 8.84 39.59
C PRO A 386 15.57 7.82 38.97
N ILE A 387 15.93 7.98 37.69
CA ILE A 387 16.91 7.10 37.00
C ILE A 387 18.29 7.28 37.61
N ASP A 388 18.72 8.51 37.88
CA ASP A 388 20.02 8.80 38.51
C ASP A 388 20.06 8.31 39.96
N THR A 389 18.96 8.44 40.69
CA THR A 389 18.82 7.91 42.06
C THR A 389 18.85 6.38 42.06
N ALA A 390 18.18 5.73 41.12
CA ALA A 390 18.23 4.28 40.94
C ALA A 390 19.65 3.81 40.57
N ARG A 391 20.34 4.51 39.66
CA ARG A 391 21.74 4.25 39.31
C ARG A 391 22.69 4.42 40.49
N ALA A 392 22.49 5.43 41.33
CA ALA A 392 23.28 5.64 42.54
C ALA A 392 23.02 4.58 43.61
N GLY A 393 21.82 3.97 43.62
CA GLY A 393 21.43 2.88 44.53
C GLY A 393 21.97 1.49 44.15
N TYR A 394 22.42 1.29 42.90
CA TYR A 394 23.14 0.08 42.52
C TYR A 394 24.55 0.13 43.07
N VAL A 395 24.76 -0.45 44.25
CA VAL A 395 26.09 -0.86 44.71
C VAL A 395 26.61 -1.86 43.68
N SER A 396 27.56 -1.45 42.85
CA SER A 396 28.27 -2.36 41.94
C SER A 396 28.95 -3.44 42.76
N ASP A 397 28.38 -4.65 42.76
CA ASP A 397 29.10 -5.85 43.18
C ASP A 397 30.30 -6.01 42.25
N ARG A 398 31.46 -5.68 42.81
CA ARG A 398 32.74 -5.75 42.13
C ARG A 398 33.10 -7.23 41.98
N VAL A 399 32.75 -7.83 40.85
CA VAL A 399 33.22 -9.17 40.51
C VAL A 399 34.70 -9.08 40.13
N THR A 400 35.60 -9.35 41.07
CA THR A 400 37.00 -9.62 40.78
C THR A 400 37.15 -11.06 40.31
N VAL A 401 37.48 -11.24 39.02
CA VAL A 401 37.83 -12.54 38.45
C VAL A 401 39.30 -12.81 38.76
N GLU A 402 39.57 -13.73 39.69
CA GLU A 402 40.93 -14.28 39.86
C GLU A 402 41.23 -15.24 38.70
N ILE A 403 42.15 -14.83 37.83
CA ILE A 403 42.68 -15.67 36.76
C ILE A 403 43.73 -16.60 37.39
N LEU A 404 43.34 -17.84 37.67
CA LEU A 404 44.28 -18.91 38.01
C LEU A 404 45.15 -19.24 36.79
N ARG A 405 46.45 -18.93 36.89
CA ARG A 405 47.47 -19.43 35.95
C ARG A 405 47.81 -20.88 36.31
N SER A 406 47.47 -21.81 35.44
CA SER A 406 47.93 -23.21 35.48
C SER A 406 49.44 -23.29 35.25
N SER A 407 50.14 -23.99 36.15
CA SER A 407 51.54 -24.41 36.01
C SER A 407 51.61 -25.80 35.41
#